data_AF-A0A2G2Y8V2-F1
#
_entry.id   AF-A0A2G2Y8V2-F1
#
_cell.length_a   1.000
_cell.length_b   1.000
_cell.length_c   1.000
_cell.angle_alpha   90.00
_cell.angle_beta   90.00
_cell.angle_gamma   90.00
#
_symmetry.space_group_name_H-M   'P 1'
#
loop_
_entity.id
_entity.type
_entity.pdbx_description
1 polymer ?
#
loop_
_entity_poly.entity_id
_entity_poly.type
_entity_poly.pdbx_seq_one_letter_code
_entity_poly.pdbx_strand_id
1 'polypeptide(L)'
;MSASCRHGCGTEIAESEQLSFCQQPKCIGATTLDEYRKHIEKDPALERRFQPVKVPEPTVDETIQILKGLRERYEIHHKLRYTDDALVAAAQLSYQYISDRFLPDKAIDLIDEAGSRVRLRHAQA
;
A
#
# COMPACT_ATOMS: atom_id res chain seq x y z
N MET A 1 31.72 -32.13 -6.86
CA MET A 1 31.75 -32.26 -5.40
C MET A 1 31.08 -31.04 -4.81
N SER A 2 30.05 -31.29 -4.01
CA SER A 2 29.10 -30.33 -3.45
C SER A 2 29.74 -29.52 -2.32
N ALA A 3 29.56 -28.19 -2.38
CA ALA A 3 29.73 -27.33 -1.21
C ALA A 3 28.37 -26.71 -0.89
N SER A 4 27.76 -27.22 0.18
CA SER A 4 26.58 -26.68 0.84
C SER A 4 26.94 -25.33 1.46
N CYS A 5 26.21 -24.26 1.11
CA CYS A 5 26.19 -23.04 1.89
C CYS A 5 24.94 -23.06 2.77
N ARG A 6 25.18 -23.24 4.06
CA ARG A 6 24.24 -23.24 5.17
C ARG A 6 24.34 -21.87 5.86
N HIS A 7 23.21 -21.35 6.34
CA HIS A 7 23.05 -20.09 7.10
C HIS A 7 23.19 -18.83 6.24
N GLY A 8 22.41 -17.78 6.44
CA GLY A 8 21.44 -17.47 7.49
C GLY A 8 20.94 -16.06 7.19
N CYS A 9 19.67 -15.81 7.47
CA CYS A 9 19.04 -14.51 7.38
C CYS A 9 19.86 -13.45 8.13
N GLY A 10 20.23 -12.39 7.42
CA GLY A 10 20.87 -11.20 7.99
C GLY A 10 20.63 -10.04 7.05
N THR A 11 19.74 -9.14 7.46
CA THR A 11 19.52 -7.83 6.85
C THR A 11 20.78 -6.99 7.00
N GLU A 12 21.61 -6.95 5.96
CA GLU A 12 22.69 -5.97 5.85
C GLU A 12 22.65 -5.37 4.45
N ILE A 13 22.44 -4.04 4.39
CA ILE A 13 22.70 -3.25 3.20
C ILE A 13 24.24 -3.16 3.13
N ALA A 14 24.86 -4.14 2.48
CA ALA A 14 26.30 -4.20 2.32
C ALA A 14 26.77 -3.15 1.29
N GLU A 15 27.51 -2.16 1.76
CA GLU A 15 28.47 -1.43 0.94
C GLU A 15 29.63 -2.36 0.55
N SER A 16 30.09 -2.20 -0.69
CA SER A 16 31.33 -2.70 -1.28
C SER A 16 31.59 -4.21 -1.20
N GLU A 17 31.49 -4.91 -2.34
CA GLU A 17 32.69 -5.38 -3.05
C GLU A 17 32.33 -6.08 -4.37
N GLN A 18 33.33 -6.14 -5.24
CA GLN A 18 33.31 -6.50 -6.64
C GLN A 18 32.71 -7.89 -6.91
N LEU A 19 31.52 -7.95 -7.52
CA LEU A 19 31.05 -9.17 -8.17
C LEU A 19 30.41 -8.88 -9.53
N SER A 20 31.10 -9.39 -10.55
CA SER A 20 30.57 -10.02 -11.76
C SER A 20 29.26 -9.46 -12.34
N PHE A 21 29.44 -8.80 -13.49
CA PHE A 21 28.48 -8.54 -14.56
C PHE A 21 27.31 -9.55 -14.64
N CYS A 22 26.09 -9.03 -14.84
CA CYS A 22 24.78 -9.69 -14.96
C CYS A 22 24.06 -10.10 -13.65
N GLN A 23 23.54 -9.14 -12.88
CA GLN A 23 22.12 -9.06 -12.45
C GLN A 23 21.87 -7.65 -11.90
N GLN A 24 21.22 -6.76 -12.66
CA GLN A 24 20.71 -5.51 -12.06
C GLN A 24 19.43 -5.85 -11.27
N PRO A 25 19.42 -5.74 -9.93
CA PRO A 25 18.18 -5.88 -9.19
C PRO A 25 17.23 -4.74 -9.59
N LYS A 26 16.16 -5.07 -10.30
CA LYS A 26 15.04 -4.16 -10.51
C LYS A 26 14.28 -4.08 -9.19
N CYS A 27 14.46 -2.99 -8.46
CA CYS A 27 13.77 -2.73 -7.21
C CYS A 27 12.86 -1.50 -7.35
N ILE A 28 11.72 -1.52 -6.67
CA ILE A 28 10.80 -0.39 -6.56
C ILE A 28 10.87 0.07 -5.12
N GLY A 29 11.27 1.33 -4.92
CA GLY A 29 11.24 1.98 -3.61
C GLY A 29 9.91 2.71 -3.42
N ALA A 30 9.29 2.56 -2.25
CA ALA A 30 8.15 3.36 -1.82
C ALA A 30 8.57 4.16 -0.58
N THR A 31 8.50 5.48 -0.67
CA THR A 31 8.91 6.39 0.41
C THR A 31 8.03 7.63 0.39
N THR A 32 7.94 8.31 1.53
CA THR A 32 7.29 9.63 1.59
C THR A 32 8.19 10.70 0.96
N LEU A 33 7.58 11.81 0.51
CA LEU A 33 8.35 12.93 -0.08
C LEU A 33 9.39 13.50 0.89
N ASP A 34 9.09 13.50 2.19
CA ASP A 34 9.99 14.04 3.21
C ASP A 34 11.21 13.16 3.46
N GLU A 35 11.02 11.84 3.46
CA GLU A 35 12.11 10.87 3.58
C GLU A 35 12.99 10.87 2.32
N TYR A 36 12.37 10.96 1.14
CA TYR A 36 13.07 11.04 -0.14
C TYR A 36 14.04 12.23 -0.18
N ARG A 37 13.56 13.44 0.20
CA ARG A 37 14.40 14.65 0.26
C ARG A 37 15.54 14.56 1.28
N LYS A 38 15.30 13.89 2.42
CA LYS A 38 16.29 13.83 3.50
C LYS A 38 17.43 12.86 3.21
N HIS A 39 17.13 11.72 2.59
CA HIS A 39 18.06 10.59 2.50
C HIS A 39 18.44 10.18 1.07
N ILE A 40 17.56 10.35 0.09
CA ILE A 40 17.79 9.85 -1.27
C ILE A 40 18.31 10.95 -2.19
N GLU A 41 17.76 12.16 -2.11
CA GLU A 41 18.19 13.32 -2.91
C GLU A 41 19.63 13.77 -2.58
N LYS A 42 20.13 13.43 -1.40
CA LYS A 42 21.51 13.75 -0.99
C LYS A 42 22.55 12.77 -1.50
N ASP A 43 22.15 11.61 -2.01
CA ASP A 43 23.05 10.57 -2.51
C ASP A 43 23.14 10.63 -4.05
N PRO A 44 24.28 11.10 -4.62
CA PRO A 44 24.46 11.23 -6.07
C PRO A 44 24.41 9.90 -6.83
N ALA A 45 24.61 8.76 -6.16
CA ALA A 45 24.55 7.44 -6.79
C ALA A 45 23.11 6.96 -6.96
N LEU A 46 22.23 7.27 -6.01
CA LEU A 46 20.82 6.87 -6.02
C LEU A 46 19.98 7.76 -6.94
N GLU A 47 20.23 9.07 -6.95
CA GLU A 47 19.55 10.03 -7.82
C GLU A 47 19.67 9.67 -9.31
N ARG A 48 20.81 9.07 -9.71
CA ARG A 48 21.07 8.65 -11.09
C ARG A 48 20.46 7.29 -11.44
N ARG A 49 20.11 6.47 -10.44
CA ARG A 49 19.58 5.10 -10.63
C ARG A 49 18.06 5.03 -10.50
N PHE A 50 17.47 5.91 -9.70
CA PHE A 50 16.04 5.94 -9.46
C PHE A 50 15.38 7.13 -10.17
N GLN A 51 14.43 6.82 -11.03
CA GLN A 51 13.51 7.83 -11.56
C GLN A 51 12.39 8.05 -10.53
N PRO A 52 12.24 9.25 -9.94
CA PRO A 52 11.13 9.53 -9.04
C PRO A 52 9.82 9.54 -9.83
N VAL A 53 8.83 8.79 -9.33
CA VAL A 53 7.44 8.81 -9.80
C VAL A 53 6.58 9.30 -8.64
N LYS A 54 5.98 10.49 -8.80
CA LYS A 54 5.09 11.05 -7.78
C LYS A 54 3.71 10.43 -7.93
N VAL A 55 3.21 9.86 -6.84
CA VAL A 55 1.84 9.33 -6.76
C VAL A 55 1.03 10.31 -5.91
N PRO A 56 0.12 11.10 -6.52
CA PRO A 56 -0.78 11.97 -5.77
C PRO A 56 -1.85 11.15 -5.05
N GLU A 57 -2.45 11.75 -4.03
CA GLU A 57 -3.68 11.22 -3.43
C GLU A 57 -4.80 11.20 -4.49
N PRO A 58 -5.57 10.10 -4.60
CA PRO A 58 -6.70 10.02 -5.52
C PRO A 58 -7.83 10.94 -5.09
N THR A 59 -8.62 11.38 -6.06
CA THR A 59 -9.88 12.08 -5.83
C THR A 59 -10.93 11.16 -5.20
N VAL A 60 -12.01 11.77 -4.68
CA VAL A 60 -13.15 11.01 -4.13
C VAL A 60 -13.76 10.08 -5.18
N ASP A 61 -13.93 10.56 -6.42
CA ASP A 61 -14.50 9.78 -7.52
C ASP A 61 -13.60 8.62 -7.93
N GLU A 62 -12.28 8.84 -8.02
CA GLU A 62 -11.30 7.76 -8.26
C GLU A 62 -11.32 6.74 -7.13
N THR A 63 -11.44 7.20 -5.88
CA THR A 63 -11.54 6.32 -4.71
C THR A 63 -12.80 5.45 -4.78
N ILE A 64 -13.93 5.99 -5.22
CA ILE A 64 -15.17 5.21 -5.43
C ILE A 64 -14.92 4.09 -6.46
N GLN A 65 -14.18 4.36 -7.54
CA GLN A 65 -13.84 3.32 -8.53
C GLN A 65 -12.89 2.27 -7.95
N ILE A 66 -11.90 2.68 -7.15
CA ILE A 66 -11.00 1.76 -6.43
C ILE A 66 -11.81 0.85 -5.50
N LEU A 67 -12.73 1.41 -4.72
CA LEU A 67 -13.61 0.65 -3.82
C LEU A 67 -14.51 -0.33 -4.59
N LYS A 68 -15.03 0.07 -5.76
CA LYS A 68 -15.78 -0.84 -6.64
C LYS A 68 -14.92 -2.00 -7.13
N GLY A 69 -13.66 -1.76 -7.47
CA GLY A 69 -12.71 -2.81 -7.86
C GLY A 69 -12.36 -3.76 -6.71
N LEU A 70 -12.35 -3.27 -5.46
CA LEU A 70 -12.08 -4.07 -4.27
C LEU A 70 -13.31 -4.80 -3.72
N ARG A 71 -14.51 -4.36 -4.09
CA ARG A 71 -15.80 -4.80 -3.55
C ARG A 71 -15.91 -6.31 -3.44
N GLU A 72 -15.66 -7.05 -4.53
CA GLU A 72 -15.81 -8.51 -4.56
C GLU A 72 -14.97 -9.21 -3.47
N ARG A 73 -13.73 -8.77 -3.30
CA ARG A 73 -12.81 -9.34 -2.30
C ARG A 73 -13.34 -9.15 -0.87
N TYR A 74 -13.84 -7.96 -0.56
CA TYR A 74 -14.39 -7.64 0.75
C TYR A 74 -15.75 -8.30 1.00
N GLU A 75 -16.62 -8.38 -0.01
CA GLU A 75 -17.90 -9.10 0.10
C GLU A 75 -17.69 -10.58 0.47
N ILE A 76 -16.71 -11.24 -0.15
CA ILE A 76 -16.34 -12.63 0.16
C ILE A 76 -15.78 -12.72 1.60
N HIS A 77 -14.88 -11.81 1.98
CA HIS A 77 -14.24 -11.82 3.29
C HIS A 77 -15.26 -11.64 4.44
N HIS A 78 -16.17 -10.68 4.32
CA HIS A 78 -17.17 -10.39 5.35
C HIS A 78 -18.46 -11.18 5.21
N LYS A 79 -18.66 -11.91 4.10
CA LYS A 79 -19.87 -12.68 3.78
C LYS A 79 -21.13 -11.80 3.74
N LEU A 80 -21.03 -10.63 3.15
CA LEU A 80 -22.13 -9.68 2.99
C LEU A 80 -22.03 -8.95 1.64
N ARG A 81 -23.07 -8.19 1.28
CA ARG A 81 -23.10 -7.36 0.08
C ARG A 81 -22.97 -5.90 0.46
N TYR A 82 -22.10 -5.17 -0.24
CA TYR A 82 -22.03 -3.72 -0.13
C TYR A 82 -22.90 -3.09 -1.21
N THR A 83 -23.72 -2.11 -0.84
CA THR A 83 -24.47 -1.31 -1.82
C THR A 83 -23.55 -0.26 -2.43
N ASP A 84 -23.87 0.21 -3.64
CA ASP A 84 -23.09 1.26 -4.28
C ASP A 84 -23.12 2.56 -3.46
N ASP A 85 -24.27 2.88 -2.86
CA ASP A 85 -24.43 4.01 -1.95
C ASP A 85 -23.50 3.91 -0.72
N ALA A 86 -23.25 2.70 -0.21
CA ALA A 86 -22.34 2.51 0.91
C ALA A 86 -20.88 2.81 0.52
N LEU A 87 -20.47 2.47 -0.70
CA LEU A 87 -19.14 2.79 -1.21
C LEU A 87 -18.96 4.29 -1.43
N VAL A 88 -19.98 4.95 -1.98
CA VAL A 88 -20.00 6.41 -2.15
C VAL A 88 -19.93 7.11 -0.80
N ALA A 89 -20.75 6.69 0.17
CA ALA A 89 -20.75 7.24 1.51
C ALA A 89 -19.40 7.05 2.21
N ALA A 90 -18.77 5.88 2.09
CA ALA A 90 -17.45 5.63 2.70
C ALA A 90 -16.38 6.58 2.14
N ALA A 91 -16.35 6.81 0.81
CA ALA A 91 -15.41 7.75 0.20
C ALA A 91 -15.68 9.20 0.63
N GLN A 92 -16.94 9.65 0.61
CA GLN A 92 -17.31 11.02 0.96
C GLN A 92 -17.10 11.33 2.45
N LEU A 93 -17.56 10.44 3.34
CA LEU A 93 -17.47 10.64 4.78
C LEU A 93 -16.02 10.55 5.27
N SER A 94 -15.22 9.61 4.74
CA SER A 94 -13.79 9.55 5.08
C SER A 94 -13.06 10.80 4.59
N TYR A 95 -13.39 11.32 3.41
CA TYR A 95 -12.81 12.56 2.92
C TYR A 95 -13.17 13.76 3.82
N GLN A 96 -14.43 13.88 4.23
CA GLN A 96 -14.92 15.03 4.98
C GLN A 96 -14.51 15.04 6.46
N TYR A 97 -14.51 13.87 7.11
CA TYR A 97 -14.38 13.79 8.58
C TYR A 97 -13.06 13.21 9.07
N ILE A 98 -12.26 12.58 8.21
CA ILE A 98 -10.96 11.99 8.56
C ILE A 98 -9.88 12.76 7.81
N SER A 99 -9.29 13.76 8.46
CA SER A 99 -8.30 14.68 7.85
C SER A 99 -6.84 14.33 8.13
N ASP A 100 -6.58 13.40 9.05
CA ASP A 100 -5.23 12.94 9.45
C ASP A 100 -4.69 11.83 8.55
N ARG A 101 -5.52 11.31 7.64
CA ARG A 101 -5.20 10.24 6.69
C ARG A 101 -5.60 10.61 5.26
N PHE A 102 -4.97 9.92 4.32
CA PHE A 102 -5.15 10.13 2.88
C PHE A 102 -6.02 9.03 2.27
N LEU A 103 -6.78 9.38 1.23
CA LEU A 103 -7.44 8.41 0.35
C LEU A 103 -6.38 7.57 -0.40
N PRO A 104 -6.71 6.34 -0.81
CA PRO A 104 -7.97 5.61 -0.59
C PRO A 104 -8.02 4.84 0.74
N ASP A 105 -6.91 4.81 1.48
CA ASP A 105 -6.68 3.98 2.68
C ASP A 105 -7.80 4.16 3.73
N LYS A 106 -8.04 5.41 4.14
CA LYS A 106 -9.10 5.72 5.11
C LYS A 106 -10.51 5.29 4.69
N ALA A 107 -10.80 5.26 3.39
CA ALA A 107 -12.12 4.83 2.90
C ALA A 107 -12.25 3.30 2.92
N ILE A 108 -11.15 2.59 2.65
CA ILE A 108 -11.07 1.13 2.74
C ILE A 108 -11.24 0.69 4.19
N ASP A 109 -10.57 1.36 5.13
CA ASP A 109 -10.70 1.11 6.57
C ASP A 109 -12.17 1.19 7.02
N LEU A 110 -12.89 2.25 6.62
CA LEU A 110 -14.32 2.39 6.97
C LEU A 110 -15.19 1.24 6.44
N ILE A 111 -14.92 0.76 5.23
CA ILE A 111 -15.64 -0.37 4.63
C ILE A 111 -15.35 -1.66 5.41
N ASP A 112 -14.08 -1.92 5.74
CA ASP A 112 -13.66 -3.11 6.48
C ASP A 112 -14.25 -3.15 7.90
N GLU A 113 -14.20 -2.03 8.61
CA GLU A 113 -14.79 -1.90 9.95
C GLU A 113 -16.31 -2.06 9.91
N ALA A 114 -16.98 -1.42 8.94
CA ALA A 114 -18.43 -1.54 8.77
C ALA A 114 -18.84 -2.99 8.48
N GLY A 115 -18.11 -3.66 7.60
CA GLY A 115 -18.37 -5.05 7.25
C GLY A 115 -18.19 -6.00 8.42
N SER A 116 -17.09 -5.85 9.15
CA SER A 116 -16.80 -6.61 10.36
C SER A 116 -17.90 -6.41 11.42
N ARG A 117 -18.36 -5.18 11.61
CA ARG A 117 -19.43 -4.85 12.56
C ARG A 117 -20.77 -5.50 12.20
N VAL A 118 -21.17 -5.49 10.93
CA VAL A 118 -22.42 -6.13 10.48
C VAL A 118 -22.35 -7.65 10.67
N ARG A 119 -21.22 -8.25 10.30
CA ARG A 119 -21.01 -9.70 10.49
C ARG A 119 -21.12 -10.13 11.95
N LEU A 120 -20.54 -9.36 12.87
CA LEU A 120 -20.64 -9.62 14.31
C LEU A 120 -22.09 -9.53 14.81
N ARG A 121 -22.86 -8.54 14.35
CA ARG A 121 -24.28 -8.41 14.71
C ARG A 121 -25.10 -9.61 14.24
N HIS A 122 -24.86 -10.10 13.02
CA HIS A 122 -25.57 -11.27 12.48
C HIS A 122 -25.17 -12.59 13.18
N ALA A 123 -23.99 -12.66 13.79
CA ALA A 123 -23.57 -13.84 14.56
C ALA A 123 -24.15 -13.88 15.98
N GLN A 124 -24.64 -12.75 16.49
CA GLN A 124 -25.22 -12.61 17.83
C GLN A 124 -26.76 -12.65 17.83
N ALA A 125 -27.39 -12.71 16.64
CA ALA A 125 -28.83 -12.84 16.45
C ALA A 125 -29.20 -14.30 16.15
#